data_AF-A0A396BV64-F1
#
_entry.id   AF-A0A396BV64-F1
#
_cell.length_a   1.000
_cell.length_b   1.000
_cell.length_c   1.000
_cell.angle_alpha   90.00
_cell.angle_beta   90.00
_cell.angle_gamma   90.00
#
_symmetry.space_group_name_H-M   'P 1'
#
loop_
_entity.id
_entity.type
_entity.pdbx_description
1 polymer ?
#
loop_
_entity_poly.entity_id
_entity_poly.type
_entity_poly.pdbx_seq_one_letter_code
_entity_poly.pdbx_strand_id
1 'polypeptide(L)'
;MKKILFFKVLGLAALFTACSSEEGEMKILSNDSDVTNELNLQTLNYEHIASMLTDVPHSGKSIILNDGNTKTWEIKVSRDEKTTISGLDDAILYSGRSKDSTFLTLASDYATLRLTHNGQSINYVAYKDKDKMEEVARFYTKEFASTRALSNVNNVTYIYNESTRAANKDIACVVLNMGEIIEAYRSEYEDSSSDCIMPKISKKMNESSHIVTRTPAEPKSVYVVCLIEQGAQLLPNEVSWQMQDAAEALYDISDDYIKLDFKLLQSDFVATGDNADDKLESFRAKLLSIEELAPYDDQMFYLLHYGMWESGILGKAWLDTYRATNARGEFWASGLSAVTAIYPGVLAHEMGHNLGATHVADAEDLMRETAHTIRGYKHLDEYNRYTILRNITWEE
;
A
#
# COMPACT_ATOMS: atom_id res chain seq x y z
N MET A 1 31.44 15.64 -15.92
CA MET A 1 31.48 14.79 -14.71
C MET A 1 30.44 15.32 -13.71
N LYS A 2 29.22 14.76 -13.73
CA LYS A 2 28.18 15.04 -12.73
C LYS A 2 28.18 13.86 -11.76
N LYS A 3 28.49 14.14 -10.48
CA LYS A 3 28.39 13.17 -9.39
C LYS A 3 26.90 13.03 -9.05
N ILE A 4 26.35 11.84 -9.23
CA ILE A 4 25.02 11.46 -8.74
C ILE A 4 25.21 11.05 -7.27
N LEU A 5 24.51 11.75 -6.37
CA LEU A 5 24.49 11.47 -4.94
C LEU A 5 23.51 10.31 -4.72
N PHE A 6 23.99 9.07 -4.76
CA PHE A 6 23.20 7.93 -4.30
C PHE A 6 23.35 7.79 -2.77
N PHE A 7 22.21 8.00 -2.13
CA PHE A 7 21.81 7.84 -0.73
C PHE A 7 22.75 7.13 0.26
N LYS A 8 23.03 7.84 1.35
CA LYS A 8 23.35 7.28 2.68
C LYS A 8 22.07 7.17 3.51
N VAL A 9 21.24 6.14 3.32
CA VAL A 9 20.22 5.75 4.32
C VAL A 9 20.01 4.24 4.25
N LEU A 10 21.01 3.49 4.69
CA LEU A 10 20.84 2.10 5.15
C LEU A 10 21.93 1.88 6.20
N GLY A 11 21.59 2.22 7.45
CA GLY A 11 22.44 1.97 8.61
C GLY A 11 22.58 3.18 9.53
N LEU A 12 21.73 3.24 10.56
CA LEU A 12 22.07 3.58 11.95
C LEU A 12 20.79 3.78 12.76
N ALA A 13 20.46 2.81 13.61
CA ALA A 13 19.76 3.08 14.86
C ALA A 13 20.49 2.31 15.96
N ALA A 14 21.56 2.94 16.48
CA ALA A 14 22.24 2.50 17.68
C ALA A 14 21.53 3.10 18.91
N LEU A 15 21.20 2.21 19.83
CA LEU A 15 21.01 2.38 21.28
C LEU A 15 21.28 3.77 21.86
N PHE A 16 20.28 4.32 22.56
CA PHE A 16 20.53 5.20 23.70
C PHE A 16 19.89 4.60 24.96
N THR A 17 20.77 4.33 25.91
CA THR A 17 20.52 3.96 27.30
C THR A 17 20.00 5.15 28.11
N ALA A 18 19.23 4.80 29.14
CA ALA A 18 18.60 5.66 30.13
C ALA A 18 19.52 6.67 30.81
N CYS A 19 18.95 7.83 31.18
CA CYS A 19 19.32 8.57 32.38
C CYS A 19 18.06 9.09 33.10
N SER A 20 17.96 8.65 34.35
CA SER A 20 17.09 9.08 35.44
C SER A 20 17.18 10.59 35.70
N SER A 21 16.05 11.26 36.04
CA SER A 21 15.73 11.63 37.44
C SER A 21 14.60 12.67 37.58
N GLU A 22 13.83 12.50 38.66
CA GLU A 22 13.00 13.46 39.42
C GLU A 22 11.50 13.58 39.12
N GLU A 23 10.73 12.91 39.99
CA GLU A 23 9.30 13.10 40.23
C GLU A 23 9.01 14.50 40.79
N GLY A 24 8.26 15.29 40.03
CA GLY A 24 7.57 16.49 40.52
C GLY A 24 6.07 16.31 40.30
N GLU A 25 5.33 16.09 41.38
CA GLU A 25 3.86 16.07 41.37
C GLU A 25 3.30 17.40 40.84
N MET A 26 2.85 17.40 39.59
CA MET A 26 2.04 18.48 39.04
C MET A 26 0.60 18.00 38.97
N LYS A 27 -0.25 18.55 39.86
CA LYS A 27 -1.71 18.37 39.84
C LYS A 27 -2.26 18.71 38.46
N ILE A 28 -2.63 17.70 37.69
CA ILE A 28 -3.42 17.87 36.48
C ILE A 28 -4.85 18.21 36.93
N LEU A 29 -5.23 19.46 36.73
CA LEU A 29 -6.62 19.88 36.71
C LEU A 29 -7.26 19.19 35.50
N SER A 30 -8.04 18.15 35.77
CA SER A 30 -8.89 17.48 34.79
C SER A 30 -10.01 18.43 34.34
N ASN A 31 -9.76 19.18 33.27
CA ASN A 31 -10.83 19.63 32.39
C ASN A 31 -11.08 18.50 31.38
N ASP A 32 -11.92 17.54 31.76
CA ASP A 32 -12.63 16.69 30.81
C ASP A 32 -13.60 17.59 30.03
N SER A 33 -13.08 18.26 29.00
CA SER A 33 -13.90 18.53 27.83
C SER A 33 -13.93 17.22 27.04
N ASP A 34 -15.12 16.61 26.92
CA ASP A 34 -15.40 15.55 25.94
C ASP A 34 -14.90 16.02 24.57
N VAL A 35 -13.66 15.66 24.21
CA VAL A 35 -13.17 15.82 22.84
C VAL A 35 -13.89 14.72 22.06
N THR A 36 -15.03 15.07 21.48
CA THR A 36 -15.69 14.18 20.53
C THR A 36 -14.69 13.91 19.40
N ASN A 37 -14.21 12.67 19.30
CA ASN A 37 -13.38 12.16 18.21
C ASN A 37 -14.23 12.06 16.93
N GLU A 38 -14.83 13.16 16.50
CA GLU A 38 -15.69 13.22 15.32
C GLU A 38 -14.89 13.78 14.14
N LEU A 39 -14.99 13.08 13.00
CA LEU A 39 -14.40 13.48 11.74
C LEU A 39 -15.52 13.82 10.75
N ASN A 40 -15.65 15.11 10.44
CA ASN A 40 -16.61 15.59 9.45
C ASN A 40 -16.03 15.48 8.04
N LEU A 41 -16.58 14.56 7.25
CA LEU A 41 -16.14 14.27 5.89
C LEU A 41 -16.48 15.38 4.89
N GLN A 42 -17.37 16.32 5.22
CA GLN A 42 -17.69 17.47 4.36
C GLN A 42 -16.68 18.63 4.50
N THR A 43 -15.84 18.60 5.53
CA THR A 43 -14.83 19.64 5.81
C THR A 43 -13.44 19.04 5.99
N LEU A 44 -13.24 17.81 5.53
CA LEU A 44 -12.01 17.07 5.73
C LEU A 44 -10.79 17.75 5.10
N ASN A 45 -9.67 17.77 5.81
CA ASN A 45 -8.38 18.24 5.35
C ASN A 45 -7.25 17.43 6.04
N TYR A 46 -6.00 17.72 5.70
CA TYR A 46 -4.84 17.03 6.26
C TYR A 46 -4.80 17.07 7.79
N GLU A 47 -4.93 18.26 8.40
CA GLU A 47 -4.84 18.46 9.85
C GLU A 47 -5.96 17.73 10.61
N HIS A 48 -7.15 17.64 10.03
CA HIS A 48 -8.25 16.86 10.60
C HIS A 48 -7.92 15.36 10.67
N ILE A 49 -7.35 14.78 9.61
CA ILE A 49 -6.94 13.36 9.62
C ILE A 49 -5.73 13.16 10.55
N ALA A 50 -4.71 14.02 10.45
CA ALA A 50 -3.49 13.93 11.23
C ALA A 50 -3.75 14.01 12.74
N SER A 51 -4.56 14.98 13.19
CA SER A 51 -4.92 15.12 14.61
C SER A 51 -5.69 13.91 15.15
N MET A 52 -6.48 13.23 14.32
CA MET A 52 -7.18 12.01 14.75
C MET A 52 -6.23 10.82 14.93
N LEU A 53 -5.16 10.75 14.12
CA LEU A 53 -4.26 9.60 14.01
C LEU A 53 -2.97 9.71 14.85
N THR A 54 -2.51 10.91 15.20
CA THR A 54 -1.22 11.14 15.89
C THR A 54 -1.14 10.43 17.25
N ASP A 55 -2.25 10.36 17.99
CA ASP A 55 -2.30 9.81 19.36
C ASP A 55 -3.19 8.54 19.45
N VAL A 56 -3.16 7.68 18.43
CA VAL A 56 -3.88 6.39 18.48
C VAL A 56 -3.11 5.43 19.39
N PRO A 57 -3.66 5.00 20.55
CA PRO A 57 -3.00 4.04 21.42
C PRO A 57 -2.98 2.65 20.78
N HIS A 58 -2.09 1.75 21.24
CA HIS A 58 -2.04 0.37 20.75
C HIS A 58 -3.37 -0.39 20.87
N SER A 59 -4.24 -0.02 21.83
CA SER A 59 -5.59 -0.58 21.97
C SER A 59 -6.59 -0.13 20.91
N GLY A 60 -6.19 0.80 20.05
CA GLY A 60 -7.01 1.51 19.07
C GLY A 60 -7.82 2.67 19.67
N LYS A 61 -8.35 3.52 18.78
CA LYS A 61 -9.14 4.72 19.07
C LYS A 61 -10.48 4.66 18.34
N SER A 62 -11.58 4.94 19.04
CA SER A 62 -12.89 5.12 18.41
C SER A 62 -13.01 6.50 17.79
N ILE A 63 -13.45 6.56 16.54
CA ILE A 63 -13.68 7.78 15.75
C ILE A 63 -15.10 7.72 15.20
N ILE A 64 -15.85 8.80 15.37
CA ILE A 64 -17.18 8.98 14.80
C ILE A 64 -17.02 9.65 13.44
N LEU A 65 -17.53 9.03 12.38
CA LEU A 65 -17.56 9.62 11.05
C LEU A 65 -18.93 10.29 10.82
N ASN A 66 -18.88 11.49 10.25
CA ASN A 66 -20.04 12.29 9.87
C ASN A 66 -19.90 12.74 8.42
N ASP A 67 -20.76 12.24 7.54
CA ASP A 67 -20.78 12.58 6.12
C ASP A 67 -21.72 13.76 5.79
N GLY A 68 -22.25 14.46 6.81
CA GLY A 68 -23.25 15.51 6.66
C GLY A 68 -24.70 15.01 6.71
N ASN A 69 -24.92 13.68 6.76
CA ASN A 69 -26.24 13.12 7.02
C ASN A 69 -26.58 13.13 8.51
N THR A 70 -27.85 12.91 8.83
CA THR A 70 -28.34 12.91 10.22
C THR A 70 -27.82 11.74 11.06
N LYS A 71 -27.26 10.70 10.43
CA LYS A 71 -26.77 9.50 11.10
C LYS A 71 -25.26 9.40 10.94
N THR A 72 -24.55 9.53 12.06
CA THR A 72 -23.12 9.23 12.15
C THR A 72 -22.89 7.73 12.38
N TRP A 73 -21.65 7.28 12.19
CA TRP A 73 -21.26 5.92 12.53
C TRP A 73 -19.86 5.90 13.17
N GLU A 74 -19.61 4.87 13.98
CA GLU A 74 -18.35 4.72 14.70
C GLU A 74 -17.45 3.69 13.98
N ILE A 75 -16.21 4.08 13.75
CA ILE A 75 -15.10 3.17 13.41
C ILE A 75 -14.15 3.06 14.60
N LYS A 76 -13.46 1.93 14.73
CA LYS A 76 -12.34 1.81 15.68
C LYS A 76 -11.06 1.55 14.90
N VAL A 77 -10.14 2.50 15.00
CA VAL A 77 -8.88 2.53 14.25
C VAL A 77 -7.74 2.08 15.13
N SER A 78 -6.87 1.22 14.60
CA SER A 78 -5.60 0.83 15.23
C SER A 78 -4.45 1.12 14.28
N ARG A 79 -3.29 1.46 14.84
CA ARG A 79 -2.04 1.61 14.09
C ARG A 79 -1.54 0.24 13.66
N ASP A 80 -1.04 0.13 12.43
CA ASP A 80 -0.23 -1.00 12.00
C ASP A 80 1.19 -0.86 12.57
N GLU A 81 1.54 -1.74 13.50
CA GLU A 81 2.87 -1.79 14.15
C GLU A 81 3.82 -2.78 13.47
N LYS A 82 3.33 -3.55 12.48
CA LYS A 82 4.08 -4.62 11.79
C LYS A 82 4.54 -4.20 10.41
N THR A 83 4.02 -3.12 9.85
CA THR A 83 4.51 -2.54 8.60
C THR A 83 5.30 -1.27 8.83
N THR A 84 6.45 -1.18 8.18
CA THR A 84 7.24 0.05 8.09
C THR A 84 7.39 0.45 6.63
N ILE A 85 7.34 1.75 6.35
CA ILE A 85 7.55 2.29 5.00
C ILE A 85 8.59 3.39 5.10
N SER A 86 9.61 3.33 4.26
CA SER A 86 10.63 4.39 4.15
C SER A 86 10.85 4.79 2.70
N GLY A 87 11.26 6.04 2.48
CA GLY A 87 11.29 6.64 1.14
C GLY A 87 9.93 7.18 0.67
N LEU A 88 8.94 7.22 1.58
CA LEU A 88 7.57 7.71 1.34
C LEU A 88 7.10 8.57 2.52
N ASP A 89 7.83 9.66 2.81
CA ASP A 89 7.45 10.69 3.80
C ASP A 89 7.05 10.14 5.19
N ASP A 90 7.72 9.07 5.62
CA ASP A 90 7.47 8.34 6.87
C ASP A 90 6.01 7.89 7.05
N ALA A 91 5.38 7.42 5.97
CA ALA A 91 3.99 6.97 5.97
C ALA A 91 3.73 5.88 7.03
N ILE A 92 2.74 6.15 7.89
CA ILE A 92 2.21 5.25 8.91
C ILE A 92 0.83 4.76 8.46
N LEU A 93 0.62 3.45 8.56
CA LEU A 93 -0.62 2.80 8.19
C LEU A 93 -1.53 2.59 9.40
N TYR A 94 -2.83 2.72 9.17
CA TYR A 94 -3.86 2.46 10.16
C TYR A 94 -5.03 1.73 9.51
N SER A 95 -5.65 0.85 10.28
CA SER A 95 -6.77 0.04 9.79
C SER A 95 -7.92 0.06 10.80
N GLY A 96 -9.14 0.09 10.28
CA GLY A 96 -10.35 -0.11 11.06
C GLY A 96 -10.51 -1.58 11.46
N ARG A 97 -11.54 -1.88 12.28
CA ARG A 97 -11.96 -3.28 12.48
C ARG A 97 -12.35 -3.88 11.13
N SER A 98 -12.29 -5.20 10.98
CA SER A 98 -12.66 -5.87 9.71
C SER A 98 -14.06 -5.50 9.21
N LYS A 99 -15.01 -5.25 10.12
CA LYS A 99 -16.37 -4.81 9.78
C LYS A 99 -16.47 -3.34 9.35
N ASP A 100 -15.49 -2.51 9.69
CA ASP A 100 -15.49 -1.07 9.44
C ASP A 100 -15.04 -0.77 8.00
N SER A 101 -14.36 -1.71 7.31
CA SER A 101 -13.88 -1.57 5.92
C SER A 101 -13.22 -0.21 5.66
N THR A 102 -12.32 0.19 6.57
CA THR A 102 -11.71 1.52 6.61
C THR A 102 -10.20 1.39 6.73
N PHE A 103 -9.47 2.13 5.92
CA PHE A 103 -8.01 2.19 5.92
C PHE A 103 -7.56 3.65 5.90
N LEU A 104 -6.55 3.99 6.68
CA LEU A 104 -5.98 5.34 6.71
C LEU A 104 -4.46 5.29 6.57
N THR A 105 -3.91 6.36 6.02
CA THR A 105 -2.48 6.60 5.96
C THR A 105 -2.19 7.99 6.47
N LEU A 106 -1.17 8.15 7.30
CA LEU A 106 -0.63 9.44 7.72
C LEU A 106 0.85 9.50 7.39
N ALA A 107 1.23 10.47 6.57
CA ALA A 107 2.61 10.84 6.28
C ALA A 107 2.85 12.31 6.67
N SER A 108 4.10 12.77 6.62
CA SER A 108 4.42 14.18 6.93
C SER A 108 3.72 15.17 5.99
N ASP A 109 3.50 14.74 4.73
CA ASP A 109 3.09 15.61 3.63
C ASP A 109 1.68 15.31 3.11
N TYR A 110 1.12 14.14 3.44
CA TYR A 110 -0.23 13.74 3.04
C TYR A 110 -0.91 12.84 4.05
N ALA A 111 -2.24 12.79 3.99
CA ALA A 111 -3.06 11.88 4.75
C ALA A 111 -4.22 11.37 3.89
N THR A 112 -4.61 10.12 4.09
CA THR A 112 -5.72 9.52 3.35
C THR A 112 -6.68 8.75 4.24
N LEU A 113 -7.93 8.67 3.79
CA LEU A 113 -8.99 7.84 4.36
C LEU A 113 -9.67 7.11 3.21
N ARG A 114 -9.56 5.79 3.18
CA ARG A 114 -10.28 4.90 2.26
C ARG A 114 -11.36 4.19 3.03
N LEU A 115 -12.62 4.30 2.61
CA LEU A 115 -13.73 3.66 3.32
C LEU A 115 -14.76 3.08 2.35
N THR A 116 -15.29 1.92 2.71
CA THR A 116 -16.47 1.34 2.08
C THR A 116 -17.65 1.42 3.05
N HIS A 117 -18.66 2.22 2.71
CA HIS A 117 -19.86 2.38 3.55
C HIS A 117 -21.12 2.39 2.68
N ASN A 118 -22.14 1.63 3.09
CA ASN A 118 -23.41 1.46 2.36
C ASN A 118 -23.23 1.08 0.87
N GLY A 119 -22.22 0.25 0.56
CA GLY A 119 -21.93 -0.21 -0.81
C GLY A 119 -21.18 0.82 -1.67
N GLN A 120 -20.78 1.97 -1.12
CA GLN A 120 -19.96 2.97 -1.81
C GLN A 120 -18.53 2.92 -1.29
N SER A 121 -17.57 2.87 -2.22
CA SER A 121 -16.14 2.95 -1.94
C SER A 121 -15.65 4.37 -2.24
N ILE A 122 -15.29 5.12 -1.20
CA ILE A 122 -14.88 6.52 -1.28
C ILE A 122 -13.49 6.69 -0.67
N ASN A 123 -12.59 7.34 -1.41
CA ASN A 123 -11.26 7.69 -0.94
C ASN A 123 -11.14 9.20 -0.78
N TYR A 124 -10.64 9.63 0.36
CA TYR A 124 -10.31 11.02 0.67
C TYR A 124 -8.79 11.17 0.66
N VAL A 125 -8.30 12.15 -0.08
CA VAL A 125 -6.87 12.45 -0.25
C VAL A 125 -6.62 13.90 0.11
N ALA A 126 -5.85 14.14 1.17
CA ALA A 126 -5.49 15.47 1.63
C ALA A 126 -3.97 15.62 1.72
N TYR A 127 -3.42 16.60 1.01
CA TYR A 127 -2.02 16.99 1.11
C TYR A 127 -1.89 18.21 2.00
N LYS A 128 -0.81 18.26 2.79
CA LYS A 128 -0.54 19.35 3.72
C LYS A 128 -0.20 20.65 3.00
N ASP A 129 0.64 20.55 1.97
CA ASP A 129 1.00 21.68 1.13
C ASP A 129 -0.11 21.99 0.11
N LYS A 130 -0.47 23.27 0.02
CA LYS A 130 -1.57 23.74 -0.83
C LYS A 130 -1.26 23.56 -2.32
N ASP A 131 -0.05 23.89 -2.75
CA ASP A 131 0.32 23.82 -4.16
C ASP A 131 0.36 22.36 -4.62
N LYS A 132 0.85 21.47 -3.75
CA LYS A 132 0.79 20.03 -3.97
C LYS A 132 -0.62 19.49 -3.97
N MET A 133 -1.49 19.93 -3.05
CA MET A 133 -2.91 19.54 -3.04
C MET A 133 -3.59 19.94 -4.36
N GLU A 134 -3.28 21.12 -4.90
CA GLU A 134 -3.82 21.54 -6.20
C GLU A 134 -3.23 20.73 -7.38
N GLU A 135 -1.94 20.38 -7.34
CA GLU A 135 -1.32 19.48 -8.32
C GLU A 135 -2.03 18.11 -8.35
N VAL A 136 -2.27 17.52 -7.18
CA VAL A 136 -2.96 16.24 -7.03
C VAL A 136 -4.42 16.33 -7.47
N ALA A 137 -5.12 17.42 -7.14
CA ALA A 137 -6.47 17.66 -7.63
C ALA A 137 -6.52 17.75 -9.16
N ARG A 138 -5.59 18.49 -9.80
CA ARG A 138 -5.47 18.57 -11.26
C ARG A 138 -5.17 17.22 -11.89
N PHE A 139 -4.30 16.43 -11.25
CA PHE A 139 -4.03 15.06 -11.67
C PHE A 139 -5.31 14.23 -11.70
N TYR A 140 -6.02 14.10 -10.57
CA TYR A 140 -7.25 13.30 -10.53
C TYR A 140 -8.37 13.82 -11.41
N THR A 141 -8.48 15.15 -11.57
CA THR A 141 -9.41 15.75 -12.55
C THR A 141 -9.09 15.27 -13.95
N LYS A 142 -7.83 15.35 -14.35
CA LYS A 142 -7.38 14.99 -15.70
C LYS A 142 -7.58 13.50 -15.96
N GLU A 143 -7.24 12.68 -14.97
CA GLU A 143 -7.26 11.23 -15.11
C GLU A 143 -8.67 10.64 -15.00
N PHE A 144 -9.55 11.13 -14.11
CA PHE A 144 -10.82 10.46 -13.76
C PHE A 144 -12.09 11.31 -13.83
N ALA A 145 -12.03 12.61 -14.15
CA ALA A 145 -13.26 13.40 -14.26
C ALA A 145 -14.17 12.86 -15.37
N SER A 146 -15.47 12.72 -15.07
CA SER A 146 -16.44 12.21 -16.04
C SER A 146 -16.48 13.11 -17.28
N THR A 147 -16.14 12.55 -18.44
CA THR A 147 -16.17 13.23 -19.74
C THR A 147 -17.53 13.15 -20.43
N ARG A 148 -18.48 12.36 -19.91
CA ARG A 148 -19.79 12.13 -20.53
C ARG A 148 -20.90 12.82 -19.74
N ALA A 149 -21.61 13.72 -20.43
CA ALA A 149 -22.82 14.44 -19.97
C ALA A 149 -24.03 13.54 -19.58
N LEU A 150 -23.84 12.22 -19.44
CA LEU A 150 -24.90 11.23 -19.20
C LEU A 150 -24.88 10.63 -17.78
N SER A 151 -23.80 10.80 -17.00
CA SER A 151 -23.76 10.40 -15.59
C SER A 151 -23.87 11.64 -14.70
N ASN A 152 -24.96 11.76 -13.92
CA ASN A 152 -25.08 12.77 -12.84
C ASN A 152 -24.13 12.50 -11.64
N VAL A 153 -23.16 11.60 -11.80
CA VAL A 153 -22.28 11.12 -10.74
C VAL A 153 -20.92 11.80 -10.90
N ASN A 154 -20.47 12.47 -9.84
CA ASN A 154 -19.16 13.10 -9.80
C ASN A 154 -18.13 12.08 -9.29
N ASN A 155 -17.32 11.53 -10.20
CA ASN A 155 -16.20 10.63 -9.88
C ASN A 155 -15.17 11.29 -8.96
N VAL A 156 -14.93 12.59 -9.18
CA VAL A 156 -13.98 13.41 -8.42
C VAL A 156 -14.73 14.62 -7.90
N THR A 157 -14.69 14.84 -6.59
CA THR A 157 -15.22 16.03 -5.93
C THR A 157 -14.17 16.66 -5.01
N TYR A 158 -14.41 17.90 -4.58
CA TYR A 158 -13.43 18.68 -3.82
C TYR A 158 -14.07 19.23 -2.56
N ILE A 159 -13.32 19.13 -1.46
CA ILE A 159 -13.57 19.85 -0.22
C ILE A 159 -12.66 21.08 -0.22
N TYR A 160 -13.18 22.22 0.24
CA TYR A 160 -12.47 23.49 0.21
C TYR A 160 -12.26 24.04 1.62
N ASN A 161 -11.12 24.71 1.84
CA ASN A 161 -10.86 25.46 3.06
C ASN A 161 -11.75 26.72 3.08
N GLU A 162 -12.81 26.69 3.89
CA GLU A 162 -13.77 27.77 4.15
C GLU A 162 -14.62 28.29 2.97
N SER A 163 -15.87 28.64 3.28
CA SER A 163 -16.89 29.11 2.33
C SER A 163 -16.85 30.63 2.10
N THR A 164 -15.68 31.23 1.95
CA THR A 164 -15.65 32.65 1.59
C THR A 164 -16.10 32.81 0.13
N ARG A 165 -16.94 33.82 -0.15
CA ARG A 165 -17.53 34.13 -1.47
C ARG A 165 -16.50 34.49 -2.57
N ALA A 166 -15.21 34.24 -2.34
CA ALA A 166 -14.14 34.51 -3.29
C ALA A 166 -14.07 33.41 -4.36
N ALA A 167 -13.75 33.82 -5.60
CA ALA A 167 -13.71 32.95 -6.77
C ALA A 167 -12.57 31.90 -6.75
N ASN A 168 -11.61 32.03 -5.83
CA ASN A 168 -10.53 31.06 -5.63
C ASN A 168 -10.73 30.39 -4.27
N LYS A 169 -11.26 29.17 -4.30
CA LYS A 169 -11.35 28.33 -3.11
C LYS A 169 -10.17 27.37 -3.09
N ASP A 170 -9.44 27.37 -2.00
CA ASP A 170 -8.31 26.47 -1.81
C ASP A 170 -8.83 25.05 -1.58
N ILE A 171 -8.42 24.11 -2.43
CA ILE A 171 -8.79 22.70 -2.28
C ILE A 171 -8.07 22.16 -1.05
N ALA A 172 -8.83 21.58 -0.13
CA ALA A 172 -8.34 21.01 1.13
C ALA A 172 -8.22 19.48 1.06
N CYS A 173 -9.08 18.85 0.25
CA CYS A 173 -9.11 17.41 0.06
C CYS A 173 -9.78 17.09 -1.28
N VAL A 174 -9.26 16.07 -1.96
CA VAL A 174 -9.91 15.43 -3.11
C VAL A 174 -10.70 14.23 -2.60
N VAL A 175 -11.91 14.06 -3.11
CA VAL A 175 -12.79 12.93 -2.79
C VAL A 175 -13.06 12.15 -4.05
N LEU A 176 -12.62 10.89 -4.07
CA LEU A 176 -12.70 9.97 -5.19
C LEU A 176 -13.79 8.95 -4.91
N ASN A 177 -14.80 8.88 -5.78
CA ASN A 177 -15.77 7.79 -5.75
C ASN A 177 -15.19 6.60 -6.50
N MET A 178 -14.38 5.80 -5.80
CA MET A 178 -13.63 4.70 -6.42
C MET A 178 -14.53 3.63 -7.01
N GLY A 179 -15.72 3.38 -6.42
CA GLY A 179 -16.68 2.43 -7.00
C GLY A 179 -17.12 2.86 -8.41
N GLU A 180 -17.46 4.14 -8.57
CA GLU A 180 -17.91 4.70 -9.85
C GLU A 180 -16.76 4.92 -10.84
N ILE A 181 -15.58 5.31 -10.35
CA ILE A 181 -14.36 5.38 -11.16
C ILE A 181 -14.07 3.99 -11.72
N ILE A 182 -13.93 2.97 -10.88
CA ILE A 182 -13.60 1.62 -11.34
C ILE A 182 -14.68 1.13 -12.32
N GLU A 183 -15.96 1.35 -12.06
CA GLU A 183 -17.03 1.00 -13.01
C GLU A 183 -16.87 1.69 -14.38
N ALA A 184 -16.52 2.98 -14.38
CA ALA A 184 -16.35 3.75 -15.61
C ALA A 184 -15.18 3.25 -16.48
N TYR A 185 -14.13 2.69 -15.86
CA TYR A 185 -12.95 2.15 -16.54
C TYR A 185 -13.05 0.64 -16.79
N ARG A 186 -14.17 -0.02 -16.45
CA ARG A 186 -14.32 -1.49 -16.55
C ARG A 186 -13.83 -2.06 -17.87
N SER A 187 -14.26 -1.49 -19.00
CA SER A 187 -13.89 -2.00 -20.32
C SER A 187 -12.39 -1.91 -20.64
N GLU A 188 -11.65 -1.02 -19.97
CA GLU A 188 -10.21 -0.83 -20.20
C GLU A 188 -9.37 -1.86 -19.45
N TYR A 189 -9.89 -2.44 -18.37
CA TYR A 189 -9.17 -3.42 -17.54
C TYR A 189 -9.83 -4.80 -17.50
N GLU A 190 -10.96 -4.99 -18.17
CA GLU A 190 -11.71 -6.24 -18.19
C GLU A 190 -10.83 -7.44 -18.60
N ASP A 191 -9.99 -7.24 -19.62
CA ASP A 191 -9.03 -8.22 -20.12
C ASP A 191 -7.64 -8.08 -19.48
N SER A 192 -7.48 -7.22 -18.47
CA SER A 192 -6.20 -7.02 -17.81
C SER A 192 -5.92 -8.12 -16.79
N SER A 193 -4.66 -8.54 -16.72
CA SER A 193 -4.19 -9.59 -15.83
C SER A 193 -2.99 -9.16 -15.00
N SER A 194 -2.91 -9.78 -13.83
CA SER A 194 -1.66 -9.91 -13.08
C SER A 194 -1.22 -11.35 -13.28
N ASP A 195 0.03 -11.56 -13.67
CA ASP A 195 0.46 -12.89 -14.13
C ASP A 195 1.76 -13.34 -13.47
N CYS A 196 2.06 -14.63 -13.58
CA CYS A 196 3.30 -15.17 -13.05
C CYS A 196 4.01 -16.07 -14.05
N ILE A 197 5.34 -16.10 -13.94
CA ILE A 197 6.18 -17.02 -14.71
C ILE A 197 7.08 -17.82 -13.79
N MET A 198 7.30 -19.08 -14.15
CA MET A 198 8.23 -19.96 -13.44
C MET A 198 9.67 -19.60 -13.80
N PRO A 199 10.61 -19.57 -12.83
CA PRO A 199 12.02 -19.40 -13.12
C PRO A 199 12.55 -20.45 -14.10
N LYS A 200 13.25 -20.04 -15.16
CA LYS A 200 13.82 -20.93 -16.19
C LYS A 200 14.81 -21.97 -15.66
N ILE A 201 15.38 -21.76 -14.47
CA ILE A 201 16.31 -22.69 -13.81
C ILE A 201 15.58 -23.35 -12.64
N SER A 202 15.47 -24.68 -12.63
CA SER A 202 14.97 -25.42 -11.46
C SER A 202 16.08 -25.56 -10.41
N LYS A 203 16.37 -24.52 -9.64
CA LYS A 203 17.13 -24.71 -8.41
C LYS A 203 16.15 -25.40 -7.44
N LYS A 204 16.39 -26.68 -7.11
CA LYS A 204 15.59 -27.37 -6.10
C LYS A 204 15.66 -26.53 -4.82
N MET A 205 14.57 -25.86 -4.47
CA MET A 205 14.43 -25.36 -3.11
C MET A 205 14.48 -26.60 -2.23
N ASN A 206 15.39 -26.64 -1.26
CA ASN A 206 15.44 -27.78 -0.35
C ASN A 206 14.08 -27.88 0.33
N GLU A 207 13.33 -28.94 0.01
CA GLU A 207 12.08 -29.33 0.67
C GLU A 207 12.36 -29.89 2.06
N SER A 208 13.27 -29.29 2.82
CA SER A 208 13.34 -29.56 4.26
C SER A 208 12.10 -28.91 4.86
N SER A 209 10.99 -29.66 4.85
CA SER A 209 9.80 -29.38 5.65
C SER A 209 10.21 -29.53 7.12
N HIS A 210 10.85 -28.52 7.67
CA HIS A 210 10.95 -28.40 9.10
C HIS A 210 9.52 -28.28 9.60
N ILE A 211 9.09 -29.26 10.38
CA ILE A 211 7.81 -29.18 11.09
C ILE A 211 8.01 -28.07 12.10
N VAL A 212 7.46 -26.89 11.79
CA VAL A 212 7.47 -25.77 12.72
C VAL A 212 6.52 -26.10 13.87
N THR A 213 7.08 -26.17 15.07
CA THR A 213 6.36 -26.53 16.29
C THR A 213 6.10 -25.33 17.18
N ARG A 214 6.72 -24.19 16.90
CA ARG A 214 6.59 -22.96 17.69
C ARG A 214 6.55 -21.71 16.83
N THR A 215 5.68 -20.78 17.18
CA THR A 215 5.71 -19.41 16.67
C THR A 215 7.01 -18.73 17.13
N PRO A 216 7.73 -18.00 16.26
CA PRO A 216 8.93 -17.26 16.66
C PRO A 216 8.59 -16.21 17.73
N ALA A 217 9.57 -15.86 18.56
CA ALA A 217 9.37 -14.86 19.62
C ALA A 217 9.12 -13.46 19.05
N GLU A 218 9.75 -13.15 17.92
CA GLU A 218 9.60 -11.89 17.19
C GLU A 218 9.44 -12.21 15.69
N PRO A 219 8.52 -11.53 14.96
CA PRO A 219 8.38 -11.72 13.52
C PRO A 219 9.65 -11.32 12.76
N LYS A 220 10.02 -12.08 11.72
CA LYS A 220 11.16 -11.77 10.85
C LYS A 220 10.84 -10.56 9.98
N SER A 221 11.75 -9.60 9.93
CA SER A 221 11.70 -8.52 8.97
C SER A 221 11.89 -9.05 7.55
N VAL A 222 10.91 -8.79 6.68
CA VAL A 222 10.98 -9.03 5.25
C VAL A 222 11.08 -7.69 4.55
N TYR A 223 12.21 -7.45 3.88
CA TYR A 223 12.39 -6.23 3.11
C TYR A 223 11.66 -6.35 1.78
N VAL A 224 10.86 -5.35 1.46
CA VAL A 224 10.18 -5.22 0.17
C VAL A 224 10.66 -3.94 -0.49
N VAL A 225 11.57 -4.07 -1.45
CA VAL A 225 12.21 -2.93 -2.11
C VAL A 225 11.48 -2.58 -3.38
N CYS A 226 10.79 -1.45 -3.36
CA CYS A 226 10.08 -0.90 -4.50
C CYS A 226 10.94 0.15 -5.21
N LEU A 227 11.26 -0.08 -6.47
CA LEU A 227 11.97 0.86 -7.33
C LEU A 227 10.97 1.58 -8.24
N ILE A 228 10.99 2.90 -8.27
CA ILE A 228 10.19 3.70 -9.22
C ILE A 228 10.91 3.69 -10.56
N GLU A 229 10.23 3.24 -11.62
CA GLU A 229 10.79 3.25 -12.97
C GLU A 229 11.17 4.68 -13.39
N GLN A 230 12.31 4.81 -14.10
CA GLN A 230 12.80 6.10 -14.53
C GLN A 230 11.77 6.83 -15.39
N GLY A 231 11.42 8.04 -14.96
CA GLY A 231 10.47 8.90 -15.66
C GLY A 231 9.00 8.63 -15.30
N ALA A 232 8.70 7.59 -14.51
CA ALA A 232 7.38 7.40 -13.95
C ALA A 232 7.09 8.49 -12.90
N GLN A 233 5.90 9.06 -12.97
CA GLN A 233 5.39 9.98 -11.95
C GLN A 233 4.32 9.24 -11.15
N LEU A 234 4.69 8.78 -9.95
CA LEU A 234 3.80 8.07 -9.05
C LEU A 234 3.35 9.00 -7.93
N LEU A 235 2.07 8.95 -7.58
CA LEU A 235 1.56 9.67 -6.42
C LEU A 235 1.91 8.91 -5.13
N PRO A 236 2.51 9.56 -4.12
CA PRO A 236 2.85 8.92 -2.85
C PRO A 236 1.68 8.19 -2.20
N ASN A 237 0.50 8.80 -2.21
CA ASN A 237 -0.70 8.21 -1.61
C ASN A 237 -1.12 6.89 -2.27
N GLU A 238 -1.01 6.77 -3.60
CA GLU A 238 -1.38 5.53 -4.31
C GLU A 238 -0.36 4.42 -4.05
N VAL A 239 0.93 4.77 -3.99
CA VAL A 239 1.98 3.82 -3.61
C VAL A 239 1.75 3.29 -2.19
N SER A 240 1.42 4.16 -1.22
CA SER A 240 1.09 3.69 0.14
C SER A 240 -0.15 2.80 0.18
N TRP A 241 -1.14 3.03 -0.68
CA TRP A 241 -2.33 2.17 -0.75
C TRP A 241 -1.98 0.76 -1.21
N GLN A 242 -1.14 0.61 -2.24
CA GLN A 242 -0.69 -0.70 -2.69
C GLN A 242 0.11 -1.44 -1.61
N MET A 243 0.98 -0.74 -0.89
CA MET A 243 1.75 -1.31 0.23
C MET A 243 0.84 -1.73 1.39
N GLN A 244 -0.16 -0.91 1.71
CA GLN A 244 -1.16 -1.24 2.73
C GLN A 244 -2.00 -2.45 2.33
N ASP A 245 -2.47 -2.51 1.08
CA ASP A 245 -3.26 -3.64 0.59
C ASP A 245 -2.44 -4.93 0.62
N ALA A 246 -1.14 -4.87 0.30
CA ALA A 246 -0.23 -6.01 0.39
C ALA A 246 0.00 -6.48 1.83
N ALA A 247 0.17 -5.54 2.77
CA ALA A 247 0.30 -5.87 4.19
C ALA A 247 -0.98 -6.52 4.73
N GLU A 248 -2.14 -5.93 4.46
CA GLU A 248 -3.44 -6.45 4.89
C GLU A 248 -3.73 -7.85 4.31
N ALA A 249 -3.40 -8.08 3.03
CA ALA A 249 -3.57 -9.38 2.40
C ALA A 249 -2.76 -10.49 3.08
N LEU A 250 -1.52 -10.20 3.49
CA LEU A 250 -0.64 -11.16 4.14
C LEU A 250 -0.96 -11.35 5.63
N TYR A 251 -1.22 -10.27 6.37
CA TYR A 251 -1.53 -10.34 7.79
C TYR A 251 -2.91 -10.95 8.07
N ASP A 252 -3.84 -10.90 7.10
CA ASP A 252 -5.08 -11.69 7.16
C ASP A 252 -4.83 -13.21 7.16
N ILE A 253 -3.69 -13.67 6.62
CA ILE A 253 -3.27 -15.07 6.71
C ILE A 253 -2.58 -15.32 8.05
N SER A 254 -1.55 -14.53 8.38
CA SER A 254 -0.90 -14.53 9.68
C SER A 254 0.02 -13.33 9.81
N ASP A 255 -0.01 -12.70 10.98
CA ASP A 255 0.87 -11.60 11.35
C ASP A 255 1.97 -12.05 12.35
N ASP A 256 2.05 -13.35 12.66
CA ASP A 256 2.94 -13.88 13.70
C ASP A 256 4.37 -14.11 13.20
N TYR A 257 4.54 -14.42 11.92
CA TYR A 257 5.82 -14.90 11.39
C TYR A 257 6.64 -13.80 10.74
N ILE A 258 6.01 -12.81 10.10
CA ILE A 258 6.72 -11.78 9.35
C ILE A 258 6.21 -10.38 9.71
N LYS A 259 7.11 -9.41 9.55
CA LYS A 259 6.81 -7.99 9.53
C LYS A 259 7.41 -7.38 8.26
N LEU A 260 6.67 -6.51 7.61
CA LEU A 260 7.05 -5.95 6.30
C LEU A 260 7.81 -4.63 6.48
N ASP A 261 8.95 -4.50 5.82
CA ASP A 261 9.72 -3.26 5.73
C ASP A 261 9.83 -2.83 4.26
N PHE A 262 8.92 -1.95 3.85
CA PHE A 262 8.89 -1.38 2.51
C PHE A 262 9.94 -0.28 2.36
N LYS A 263 10.76 -0.40 1.30
CA LYS A 263 11.74 0.60 0.89
C LYS A 263 11.36 1.14 -0.49
N LEU A 264 10.97 2.41 -0.58
CA LEU A 264 10.73 3.07 -1.85
C LEU A 264 11.98 3.81 -2.31
N LEU A 265 12.47 3.47 -3.50
CA LEU A 265 13.70 4.02 -4.09
C LEU A 265 13.41 4.58 -5.49
N GLN A 266 14.04 5.71 -5.80
CA GLN A 266 14.10 6.20 -7.17
C GLN A 266 15.10 5.37 -7.99
N SER A 267 14.74 5.04 -9.23
CA SER A 267 15.61 4.30 -10.13
C SER A 267 15.98 5.11 -11.39
N ASP A 268 17.13 4.79 -11.97
CA ASP A 268 17.55 5.26 -13.29
C ASP A 268 17.26 4.22 -14.39
N PHE A 269 16.47 3.19 -14.06
CA PHE A 269 16.16 2.08 -14.94
C PHE A 269 14.79 2.22 -15.61
N VAL A 270 14.75 1.86 -16.89
CA VAL A 270 13.52 1.63 -17.67
C VAL A 270 13.53 0.16 -18.09
N ALA A 271 12.43 -0.55 -17.87
CA ALA A 271 12.33 -1.94 -18.29
C ALA A 271 12.33 -2.06 -19.82
N THR A 272 13.13 -2.99 -20.34
CA THR A 272 13.30 -3.21 -21.78
C THR A 272 12.74 -4.56 -22.18
N GLY A 273 12.19 -4.67 -23.39
CA GLY A 273 11.58 -5.89 -23.87
C GLY A 273 10.30 -5.61 -24.65
N ASP A 274 9.87 -6.61 -25.42
CA ASP A 274 8.67 -6.54 -26.26
C ASP A 274 7.42 -7.08 -25.55
N ASN A 275 7.62 -7.79 -24.43
CA ASN A 275 6.56 -8.32 -23.56
C ASN A 275 6.86 -8.11 -22.06
N ALA A 276 5.84 -8.32 -21.20
CA ALA A 276 5.99 -8.24 -19.75
C ALA A 276 7.03 -9.24 -19.17
N ASP A 277 7.21 -10.41 -19.79
CA ASP A 277 8.21 -11.41 -19.38
C ASP A 277 9.62 -10.85 -19.61
N ASP A 278 9.86 -10.30 -20.80
CA ASP A 278 11.14 -9.67 -21.17
C ASP A 278 11.44 -8.49 -20.23
N LYS A 279 10.42 -7.69 -19.91
CA LYS A 279 10.54 -6.57 -18.96
C LYS A 279 10.91 -7.07 -17.56
N LEU A 280 10.28 -8.13 -17.05
CA LEU A 280 10.62 -8.74 -15.77
C LEU A 280 12.04 -9.33 -15.77
N GLU A 281 12.46 -9.96 -16.86
CA GLU A 281 13.83 -10.45 -17.03
C GLU A 281 14.85 -9.30 -17.05
N SER A 282 14.54 -8.21 -17.75
CA SER A 282 15.39 -7.02 -17.81
C SER A 282 15.52 -6.35 -16.44
N PHE A 283 14.43 -6.31 -15.65
CA PHE A 283 14.45 -5.77 -14.30
C PHE A 283 15.33 -6.61 -13.38
N ARG A 284 15.16 -7.94 -13.39
CA ARG A 284 16.04 -8.82 -12.62
C ARG A 284 17.51 -8.69 -13.04
N ALA A 285 17.79 -8.57 -14.34
CA ALA A 285 19.14 -8.33 -14.84
C ALA A 285 19.73 -7.01 -14.33
N LYS A 286 18.92 -5.94 -14.24
CA LYS A 286 19.32 -4.69 -13.61
C LYS A 286 19.62 -4.88 -12.13
N LEU A 287 18.79 -5.58 -11.36
CA LEU A 287 19.05 -5.83 -9.93
C LEU A 287 20.38 -6.55 -9.71
N LEU A 288 20.67 -7.56 -10.52
CA LEU A 288 21.96 -8.28 -10.50
C LEU A 288 23.18 -7.38 -10.81
N SER A 289 22.98 -6.26 -11.48
CA SER A 289 24.05 -5.32 -11.82
C SER A 289 24.32 -4.26 -10.74
N ILE A 290 23.47 -4.16 -9.71
CA ILE A 290 23.59 -3.18 -8.63
C ILE A 290 24.29 -3.86 -7.44
N GLU A 291 25.60 -3.62 -7.28
CA GLU A 291 26.41 -4.25 -6.24
C GLU A 291 25.89 -3.96 -4.82
N GLU A 292 25.32 -2.77 -4.59
CA GLU A 292 24.81 -2.34 -3.29
C GLU A 292 23.57 -3.14 -2.84
N LEU A 293 22.83 -3.73 -3.78
CA LEU A 293 21.65 -4.55 -3.47
C LEU A 293 21.99 -6.03 -3.29
N ALA A 294 23.21 -6.46 -3.66
CA ALA A 294 23.62 -7.86 -3.58
C ALA A 294 23.44 -8.51 -2.19
N PRO A 295 23.65 -7.83 -1.05
CA PRO A 295 23.38 -8.40 0.27
C PRO A 295 21.89 -8.68 0.57
N TYR A 296 20.99 -8.19 -0.27
CA TYR A 296 19.55 -8.30 -0.13
C TYR A 296 18.93 -9.15 -1.24
N ASP A 297 19.74 -9.93 -1.99
CA ASP A 297 19.30 -10.68 -3.16
C ASP A 297 18.25 -11.76 -2.88
N ASP A 298 18.02 -12.08 -1.61
CA ASP A 298 17.01 -13.00 -1.09
C ASP A 298 15.72 -12.31 -0.61
N GLN A 299 15.64 -10.98 -0.71
CA GLN A 299 14.48 -10.15 -0.37
C GLN A 299 13.56 -9.92 -1.58
N MET A 300 12.41 -9.29 -1.35
CA MET A 300 11.43 -9.02 -2.42
C MET A 300 11.72 -7.68 -3.11
N PHE A 301 11.63 -7.64 -4.45
CA PHE A 301 11.87 -6.44 -5.26
C PHE A 301 10.77 -6.17 -6.28
N TYR A 302 10.27 -4.94 -6.36
CA TYR A 302 9.25 -4.57 -7.33
C TYR A 302 9.65 -3.33 -8.12
N LEU A 303 9.53 -3.39 -9.44
CA LEU A 303 9.57 -2.19 -10.27
C LEU A 303 8.15 -1.63 -10.36
N LEU A 304 7.99 -0.38 -9.96
CA LEU A 304 6.71 0.31 -9.91
C LEU A 304 6.53 1.20 -11.14
N HIS A 305 5.35 1.10 -11.75
CA HIS A 305 4.89 1.95 -12.84
C HIS A 305 3.49 2.47 -12.55
N TYR A 306 3.06 3.58 -13.18
CA TYR A 306 1.74 4.16 -12.89
C TYR A 306 0.60 3.27 -13.37
N GLY A 307 0.58 2.97 -14.67
CA GLY A 307 -0.42 2.14 -15.32
C GLY A 307 0.10 0.76 -15.73
N MET A 308 -0.51 0.20 -16.76
CA MET A 308 -0.12 -1.10 -17.33
C MET A 308 1.26 -1.05 -17.98
N TRP A 309 1.93 -2.20 -17.98
CA TRP A 309 3.22 -2.38 -18.66
C TRP A 309 3.05 -2.56 -20.18
N GLU A 310 2.08 -3.39 -20.55
CA GLU A 310 1.68 -3.67 -21.93
C GLU A 310 0.17 -3.89 -22.02
N SER A 311 -0.36 -4.21 -23.21
CA SER A 311 -1.81 -4.37 -23.46
C SER A 311 -2.45 -5.39 -22.50
N GLY A 312 -2.91 -4.90 -21.36
CA GLY A 312 -3.59 -5.67 -20.31
C GLY A 312 -2.72 -6.15 -19.15
N ILE A 313 -1.39 -5.94 -19.08
CA ILE A 313 -0.60 -6.47 -17.95
C ILE A 313 -0.44 -5.43 -16.84
N LEU A 314 -1.11 -5.65 -15.70
CA LEU A 314 -1.03 -4.81 -14.50
C LEU A 314 0.23 -5.10 -13.68
N GLY A 315 0.62 -6.37 -13.60
CA GLY A 315 1.78 -6.81 -12.85
C GLY A 315 2.26 -8.16 -13.33
N LYS A 316 3.51 -8.47 -12.98
CA LYS A 316 4.11 -9.77 -13.31
C LYS A 316 5.17 -10.18 -12.31
N ALA A 317 5.11 -11.40 -11.80
CA ALA A 317 6.06 -11.89 -10.79
C ALA A 317 6.62 -13.29 -11.10
N TRP A 318 7.77 -13.60 -10.49
CA TRP A 318 8.29 -14.97 -10.48
C TRP A 318 7.59 -15.83 -9.44
N LEU A 319 6.94 -16.92 -9.85
CA LEU A 319 6.16 -17.80 -8.98
C LEU A 319 7.03 -18.62 -8.00
N ASP A 320 6.61 -18.71 -6.73
CA ASP A 320 7.22 -19.52 -5.65
C ASP A 320 8.74 -19.28 -5.51
N THR A 321 9.14 -18.03 -5.35
CA THR A 321 10.54 -17.60 -5.31
C THR A 321 11.00 -17.06 -3.95
N TYR A 322 10.07 -16.70 -3.07
CA TYR A 322 10.35 -16.25 -1.71
C TYR A 322 9.91 -17.26 -0.65
N ARG A 323 10.79 -17.55 0.30
CA ARG A 323 10.49 -18.29 1.53
C ARG A 323 11.28 -17.70 2.68
N ALA A 324 10.63 -17.48 3.82
CA ALA A 324 11.26 -16.86 4.99
C ALA A 324 12.48 -17.64 5.51
N THR A 325 12.48 -18.98 5.39
CA THR A 325 13.57 -19.85 5.84
C THR A 325 14.73 -19.97 4.84
N ASN A 326 14.45 -19.89 3.55
CA ASN A 326 15.43 -20.14 2.49
C ASN A 326 14.92 -19.56 1.17
N ALA A 327 14.94 -18.25 1.05
CA ALA A 327 14.63 -17.58 -0.20
C ALA A 327 15.69 -17.93 -1.25
N ARG A 328 15.28 -17.93 -2.52
CA ARG A 328 16.11 -18.47 -3.61
C ARG A 328 17.43 -17.70 -3.83
N GLY A 329 17.49 -16.44 -3.40
CA GLY A 329 18.57 -15.50 -3.69
C GLY A 329 18.52 -15.00 -5.14
N GLU A 330 19.59 -14.31 -5.55
CA GLU A 330 19.78 -13.80 -6.92
C GLU A 330 18.60 -12.99 -7.47
N PHE A 331 17.87 -12.27 -6.60
CA PHE A 331 16.72 -11.43 -6.94
C PHE A 331 15.59 -12.18 -7.66
N TRP A 332 15.44 -13.48 -7.41
CA TRP A 332 14.32 -14.24 -7.99
C TRP A 332 12.97 -13.84 -7.40
N ALA A 333 12.92 -13.38 -6.15
CA ALA A 333 11.73 -12.80 -5.55
C ALA A 333 11.52 -11.37 -6.07
N SER A 334 11.29 -11.23 -7.36
CA SER A 334 11.03 -9.93 -7.99
C SER A 334 9.74 -9.91 -8.81
N GLY A 335 9.21 -8.71 -9.02
CA GLY A 335 8.04 -8.48 -9.86
C GLY A 335 7.95 -7.07 -10.45
N LEU A 336 6.95 -6.89 -11.30
CA LEU A 336 6.51 -5.64 -11.90
C LEU A 336 5.13 -5.31 -11.32
N SER A 337 4.85 -4.06 -10.98
CA SER A 337 3.57 -3.69 -10.37
C SER A 337 3.10 -2.30 -10.80
N ALA A 338 1.85 -2.24 -11.29
CA ALA A 338 1.11 -0.99 -11.44
C ALA A 338 0.66 -0.46 -10.08
N VAL A 339 0.64 0.86 -9.92
CA VAL A 339 0.24 1.50 -8.64
C VAL A 339 -1.03 2.32 -8.70
N THR A 340 -1.58 2.59 -9.89
CA THR A 340 -2.75 3.46 -10.04
C THR A 340 -3.93 3.00 -9.18
N ALA A 341 -4.68 3.97 -8.64
CA ALA A 341 -5.80 3.72 -7.73
C ALA A 341 -6.92 2.86 -8.34
N ILE A 342 -7.05 2.80 -9.66
CA ILE A 342 -8.06 1.98 -10.34
C ILE A 342 -7.70 0.49 -10.39
N TYR A 343 -6.45 0.14 -10.07
CA TYR A 343 -5.97 -1.24 -9.97
C TYR A 343 -5.51 -1.54 -8.53
N PRO A 344 -6.43 -1.58 -7.55
CA PRO A 344 -6.07 -1.87 -6.17
C PRO A 344 -5.49 -3.29 -6.03
N GLY A 345 -4.53 -3.45 -5.11
CA GLY A 345 -4.00 -4.76 -4.73
C GLY A 345 -3.12 -5.45 -5.78
N VAL A 346 -2.65 -4.77 -6.82
CA VAL A 346 -1.73 -5.38 -7.80
C VAL A 346 -0.43 -5.80 -7.12
N LEU A 347 0.17 -4.93 -6.29
CA LEU A 347 1.37 -5.30 -5.54
C LEU A 347 1.14 -6.51 -4.62
N ALA A 348 -0.01 -6.55 -3.96
CA ALA A 348 -0.42 -7.67 -3.10
C ALA A 348 -0.52 -8.99 -3.88
N HIS A 349 -1.11 -8.94 -5.09
CA HIS A 349 -1.22 -10.08 -5.99
C HIS A 349 0.15 -10.61 -6.42
N GLU A 350 1.05 -9.71 -6.85
CA GLU A 350 2.41 -10.10 -7.25
C GLU A 350 3.24 -10.67 -6.09
N MET A 351 3.08 -10.11 -4.88
CA MET A 351 3.66 -10.67 -3.65
C MET A 351 3.11 -12.08 -3.36
N GLY A 352 1.80 -12.29 -3.55
CA GLY A 352 1.17 -13.61 -3.47
C GLY A 352 1.83 -14.62 -4.41
N HIS A 353 2.10 -14.24 -5.67
CA HIS A 353 2.82 -15.09 -6.61
C HIS A 353 4.26 -15.38 -6.18
N ASN A 354 5.02 -14.40 -5.71
CA ASN A 354 6.36 -14.67 -5.17
C ASN A 354 6.33 -15.66 -3.98
N LEU A 355 5.23 -15.65 -3.21
CA LEU A 355 4.95 -16.57 -2.12
C LEU A 355 4.27 -17.88 -2.55
N GLY A 356 4.12 -18.12 -3.85
CA GLY A 356 3.65 -19.40 -4.41
C GLY A 356 2.14 -19.53 -4.60
N ALA A 357 1.37 -18.48 -4.37
CA ALA A 357 -0.06 -18.49 -4.70
C ALA A 357 -0.26 -18.51 -6.23
N THR A 358 -1.22 -19.31 -6.68
CA THR A 358 -1.58 -19.45 -8.10
C THR A 358 -2.93 -18.82 -8.37
N HIS A 359 -3.25 -18.60 -9.65
CA HIS A 359 -4.55 -18.04 -10.01
C HIS A 359 -5.71 -18.94 -9.60
N VAL A 360 -6.83 -18.31 -9.27
CA VAL A 360 -8.09 -18.98 -8.94
C VAL A 360 -9.26 -18.35 -9.69
N ALA A 361 -10.36 -19.10 -9.78
CA ALA A 361 -11.55 -18.68 -10.52
C ALA A 361 -12.51 -17.79 -9.71
N ASP A 362 -12.35 -17.71 -8.39
CA ASP A 362 -13.22 -16.90 -7.54
C ASP A 362 -13.07 -15.41 -7.90
N ALA A 363 -14.20 -14.76 -8.14
CA ALA A 363 -14.28 -13.37 -8.57
C ALA A 363 -13.78 -12.39 -7.50
N GLU A 364 -13.90 -12.78 -6.23
CA GLU A 364 -13.58 -11.95 -5.06
C GLU A 364 -12.19 -12.25 -4.47
N ASP A 365 -11.49 -13.28 -4.97
CA ASP A 365 -10.14 -13.61 -4.50
C ASP A 365 -9.11 -12.65 -5.08
N LEU A 366 -8.16 -12.23 -4.24
CA LEU A 366 -7.01 -11.43 -4.65
C LEU A 366 -6.27 -12.07 -5.84
N MET A 367 -6.14 -13.40 -5.88
CA MET A 367 -5.43 -14.17 -6.90
C MET A 367 -6.29 -14.51 -8.13
N ARG A 368 -7.39 -13.81 -8.37
CA ARG A 368 -8.09 -13.92 -9.64
C ARG A 368 -7.20 -13.49 -10.80
N GLU A 369 -7.11 -14.30 -11.85
CA GLU A 369 -6.28 -14.04 -13.04
C GLU A 369 -6.59 -12.71 -13.70
N THR A 370 -7.88 -12.44 -13.91
CA THR A 370 -8.38 -11.26 -14.62
C THR A 370 -8.96 -10.23 -13.65
N ALA A 371 -8.75 -8.96 -13.93
CA ALA A 371 -9.17 -7.86 -13.05
C ALA A 371 -10.65 -7.45 -13.20
N HIS A 372 -11.54 -8.27 -13.82
CA HIS A 372 -12.93 -7.89 -14.22
C HIS A 372 -13.79 -7.18 -13.16
N THR A 373 -13.48 -7.29 -11.87
CA THR A 373 -14.19 -6.63 -10.75
C THR A 373 -13.17 -5.99 -9.81
N ILE A 374 -13.63 -5.11 -8.91
CA ILE A 374 -12.80 -4.67 -7.76
C ILE A 374 -12.25 -5.94 -7.12
N ARG A 375 -10.95 -6.23 -7.31
CA ARG A 375 -10.34 -7.40 -6.71
C ARG A 375 -10.54 -7.31 -5.20
N GLY A 376 -10.96 -8.41 -4.58
CA GLY A 376 -10.89 -8.48 -3.13
C GLY A 376 -9.44 -8.33 -2.69
N TYR A 377 -9.22 -7.65 -1.57
CA TYR A 377 -7.89 -7.37 -1.04
C TYR A 377 -7.31 -8.57 -0.27
N LYS A 378 -7.90 -9.77 -0.42
CA LYS A 378 -7.61 -10.94 0.42
C LYS A 378 -7.51 -12.22 -0.39
N HIS A 379 -6.64 -13.11 0.07
CA HIS A 379 -6.62 -14.51 -0.38
C HIS A 379 -7.78 -15.26 0.27
N LEU A 380 -8.70 -15.79 -0.54
CA LEU A 380 -9.87 -16.55 -0.07
C LEU A 380 -9.66 -18.06 -0.25
N ASP A 381 -8.93 -18.46 -1.28
CA ASP A 381 -8.59 -19.84 -1.57
C ASP A 381 -7.69 -20.46 -0.49
N GLU A 382 -8.16 -21.56 0.10
CA GLU A 382 -7.48 -22.21 1.21
C GLU A 382 -6.11 -22.78 0.84
N TYR A 383 -5.93 -23.24 -0.41
CA TYR A 383 -4.65 -23.78 -0.87
C TYR A 383 -3.60 -22.68 -1.01
N ASN A 384 -3.96 -21.53 -1.58
CA ASN A 384 -3.13 -20.35 -1.65
C ASN A 384 -2.77 -19.84 -0.25
N ARG A 385 -3.76 -19.72 0.65
CA ARG A 385 -3.53 -19.30 2.05
C ARG A 385 -2.55 -20.24 2.76
N TYR A 386 -2.73 -21.56 2.62
CA TYR A 386 -1.82 -22.56 3.19
C TYR A 386 -0.41 -22.46 2.59
N THR A 387 -0.30 -22.28 1.28
CA THR A 387 0.99 -22.17 0.57
C THR A 387 1.76 -20.94 1.01
N ILE A 388 1.08 -19.78 1.08
CA ILE A 388 1.66 -18.53 1.58
C ILE A 388 2.09 -18.72 3.04
N LEU A 389 1.20 -19.23 3.90
CA LEU A 389 1.52 -19.48 5.31
C LEU A 389 2.79 -20.33 5.46
N ARG A 390 2.86 -21.45 4.73
CA ARG A 390 4.04 -22.32 4.72
C ARG A 390 5.31 -21.56 4.30
N ASN A 391 5.22 -20.66 3.32
CA ASN A 391 6.36 -19.94 2.79
C ASN A 391 6.80 -18.76 3.68
N ILE A 392 5.91 -18.19 4.51
CA ILE A 392 6.27 -17.16 5.51
C ILE A 392 6.65 -17.75 6.87
N THR A 393 6.29 -19.00 7.16
CA THR A 393 6.61 -19.66 8.44
C THR A 393 8.11 -19.97 8.54
N TRP A 394 8.70 -19.71 9.70
CA TRP A 394 10.11 -19.98 10.00
C TRP A 394 10.35 -20.21 11.51
N GLU A 395 11.50 -20.79 11.84
CA GLU A 395 12.02 -20.98 13.21
C GLU A 395 13.48 -20.50 13.27
N GLU A 396 13.94 -20.07 14.45
CA GLU A 396 15.33 -19.63 14.71
C GLU A 396 16.36 -20.78 14.74
#